data_AF-A0A075I2D3-F1
#
_entry.id   AF-A0A075I2D3-F1
#
_cell.length_a   1.000
_cell.length_b   1.000
_cell.length_c   1.000
_cell.angle_alpha   90.00
_cell.angle_beta   90.00
_cell.angle_gamma   90.00
#
_symmetry.space_group_name_H-M   'P 1'
#
loop_
_entity.id
_entity.type
_entity.pdbx_description
1 polymer ?
#
loop_
_entity_poly.entity_id
_entity_poly.type
_entity_poly.pdbx_seq_one_letter_code
_entity_poly.pdbx_strand_id
1 'polypeptide(L)'
;MLMSPEKLDSTLAEKRVKLHIFQPSKRKIWTVVGVENEYWLEPELDFCSCPGYYFSKKRRKTCYHLRSLKMAVAQDKLELITFSDQEYEDFISGILSDLQEVTLDNKK
;
A
#
# COMPACT_ATOMS: atom_id res chain seq x y z
N MET A 1 5.40 -18.07 1.08
CA MET A 1 6.83 -17.79 1.27
C MET A 1 6.95 -16.79 2.41
N LEU A 2 7.70 -17.08 3.47
CA LEU A 2 8.03 -16.07 4.49
C LEU A 2 9.16 -15.23 3.89
N MET A 3 8.98 -13.92 3.78
CA MET A 3 10.00 -12.99 3.24
C MET A 3 11.12 -12.79 4.28
N SER A 4 12.34 -12.52 3.81
CA SER A 4 13.50 -12.23 4.66
C SER A 4 13.35 -10.87 5.38
N PRO A 5 13.95 -10.69 6.57
CA PRO A 5 13.96 -9.43 7.31
C PRO A 5 14.44 -8.23 6.48
N GLU A 6 15.39 -8.45 5.56
CA GLU A 6 16.01 -7.40 4.73
C GLU A 6 15.00 -6.62 3.89
N LYS A 7 13.96 -7.29 3.36
CA LYS A 7 12.91 -6.63 2.56
C LYS A 7 11.97 -5.77 3.41
N LEU A 8 11.80 -6.10 4.68
CA LEU A 8 11.01 -5.30 5.62
C LEU A 8 11.78 -4.02 5.97
N ASP A 9 13.08 -4.18 6.23
CA ASP A 9 13.97 -3.07 6.56
C ASP A 9 14.15 -2.12 5.38
N SER A 10 14.24 -2.61 4.14
CA SER A 10 14.28 -1.76 2.95
C SER A 10 12.98 -0.97 2.78
N THR A 11 11.83 -1.61 2.99
CA THR A 11 10.52 -0.94 2.90
C THR A 11 10.41 0.23 3.89
N LEU A 12 10.94 0.05 5.10
CA LEU A 12 10.93 1.07 6.14
C LEU A 12 12.00 2.15 5.92
N ALA A 13 13.18 1.80 5.42
CA ALA A 13 14.25 2.75 5.13
C ALA A 13 13.89 3.68 3.97
N GLU A 14 13.20 3.16 2.96
CA GLU A 14 12.80 3.88 1.74
C GLU A 14 11.48 4.66 1.90
N LYS A 15 10.91 4.75 3.11
CA LYS A 15 9.62 5.43 3.39
C LYS A 15 8.50 5.03 2.44
N ARG A 16 8.42 3.75 2.08
CA ARG A 16 7.49 3.27 1.04
C ARG A 16 6.03 3.25 1.48
N VAL A 17 5.73 3.57 2.74
CA VAL A 17 4.36 3.68 3.27
C VAL A 17 3.95 5.14 3.26
N LYS A 18 2.90 5.45 2.50
CA LYS A 18 2.45 6.82 2.23
C LYS A 18 1.05 7.05 2.77
N LEU A 19 0.83 8.23 3.31
CA LEU A 19 -0.49 8.77 3.63
C LEU A 19 -0.76 10.00 2.75
N HIS A 20 -1.71 9.85 1.85
CA HIS A 20 -2.16 10.89 0.94
C HIS A 20 -3.38 11.60 1.53
N ILE A 21 -3.29 12.90 1.77
CA ILE A 21 -4.36 13.71 2.36
C ILE A 21 -4.87 14.70 1.31
N PHE A 22 -6.16 14.67 1.02
CA PHE A 22 -6.80 15.57 0.08
C PHE A 22 -7.45 16.73 0.81
N GLN A 23 -7.27 17.96 0.30
CA GLN A 23 -7.83 19.17 0.87
C GLN A 23 -8.81 19.85 -0.09
N PRO A 24 -9.92 20.42 0.43
CA PRO A 24 -10.25 20.61 1.84
C PRO A 24 -10.99 19.43 2.50
N SER A 25 -11.38 18.38 1.76
CA SER A 25 -12.22 17.29 2.30
C SER A 25 -11.61 16.51 3.46
N LYS A 26 -10.27 16.52 3.59
CA LYS A 26 -9.49 15.68 4.50
C LYS A 26 -9.65 14.18 4.22
N ARG A 27 -10.02 13.80 2.98
CA ARG A 27 -9.96 12.39 2.56
C ARG A 27 -8.54 11.87 2.71
N LYS A 28 -8.42 10.61 3.11
CA LYS A 28 -7.15 9.94 3.34
C LYS A 28 -7.09 8.70 2.47
N ILE A 29 -5.98 8.50 1.78
CA ILE A 29 -5.67 7.24 1.10
C ILE A 29 -4.32 6.77 1.61
N TRP A 30 -4.25 5.51 2.01
CA TRP A 30 -3.01 4.87 2.39
C TRP A 30 -2.50 4.03 1.23
N THR A 31 -1.21 4.15 0.92
CA THR A 31 -0.55 3.25 -0.03
C THR A 31 0.76 2.72 0.51
N VAL A 32 1.22 1.63 -0.09
CA VAL A 32 2.56 1.10 0.11
C VAL A 32 3.16 0.67 -1.21
N VAL A 33 4.36 1.16 -1.51
CA VAL A 33 5.11 0.76 -2.69
C VAL A 33 5.73 -0.60 -2.42
N GLY A 34 5.23 -1.66 -3.04
CA GLY A 34 5.86 -2.98 -3.05
C GLY A 34 6.95 -3.08 -4.11
N VAL A 35 7.61 -4.24 -4.22
CA VAL A 35 8.71 -4.45 -5.20
C VAL A 35 8.23 -4.26 -6.63
N GLU A 36 7.04 -4.78 -6.94
CA GLU A 36 6.51 -4.81 -8.32
C GLU A 36 5.44 -3.74 -8.55
N ASN A 37 4.63 -3.43 -7.53
CA ASN A 37 3.46 -2.56 -7.67
C ASN A 37 3.22 -1.74 -6.40
N GLU A 38 2.47 -0.65 -6.54
CA GLU A 38 1.90 0.09 -5.42
C GLU A 38 0.55 -0.50 -5.01
N TYR A 39 0.33 -0.64 -3.70
CA TYR A 39 -0.87 -1.23 -3.14
C TYR A 39 -1.56 -0.25 -2.21
N TRP A 40 -2.87 -0.04 -2.36
CA TRP A 40 -3.63 0.67 -1.34
C TRP A 40 -3.84 -0.19 -0.08
N LEU A 41 -4.02 0.49 1.04
CA LEU A 41 -4.22 -0.10 2.36
C LEU A 41 -5.47 0.49 3.00
N GLU A 42 -6.13 -0.31 3.83
CA GLU A 42 -7.14 0.18 4.75
C GLU A 42 -6.74 -0.26 6.17
N PRO A 43 -5.99 0.60 6.91
CA PRO A 43 -5.44 0.26 8.21
C PRO A 43 -6.50 -0.17 9.24
N GLU A 44 -7.67 0.48 9.23
CA GLU A 44 -8.73 0.21 10.20
C GLU A 44 -9.36 -1.18 10.01
N LEU A 45 -9.32 -1.69 8.77
CA LEU A 45 -9.83 -3.01 8.42
C LEU A 45 -8.73 -4.09 8.34
N ASP A 46 -7.49 -3.75 8.71
CA ASP A 46 -6.28 -4.60 8.54
C ASP A 46 -6.20 -5.19 7.12
N PHE A 47 -6.45 -4.35 6.11
CA PHE A 47 -6.56 -4.76 4.71
C PHE A 47 -5.45 -4.18 3.81
N CYS A 48 -5.04 -4.98 2.82
CA CYS A 48 -4.12 -4.59 1.77
C CYS A 48 -4.57 -5.20 0.44
N SER A 49 -4.49 -4.45 -0.67
CA SER A 49 -4.87 -4.99 -2.00
C SER A 49 -3.92 -6.05 -2.54
N CYS A 50 -2.73 -6.24 -1.95
CA CYS A 50 -1.77 -7.14 -2.54
C CYS A 50 -2.33 -8.58 -2.63
N PRO A 51 -2.01 -9.34 -3.69
CA PRO A 51 -2.46 -10.74 -3.81
C PRO A 51 -2.13 -11.58 -2.57
N GLY A 52 -0.98 -11.31 -1.94
CA GLY A 52 -0.53 -11.97 -0.72
C GLY A 52 -1.47 -11.83 0.47
N TYR A 53 -2.28 -10.77 0.58
CA TYR A 53 -3.28 -10.61 1.65
C TYR A 53 -4.32 -11.72 1.60
N TYR A 54 -4.89 -11.99 0.42
CA TYR A 54 -5.93 -13.00 0.26
C TYR A 54 -5.45 -14.43 0.56
N PHE A 55 -4.20 -14.75 0.19
CA PHE A 55 -3.60 -16.07 0.49
C PHE A 55 -3.13 -16.21 1.94
N SER A 56 -2.64 -15.13 2.55
CA SER A 56 -2.13 -15.14 3.93
C SER A 56 -3.24 -15.22 4.97
N LYS A 57 -4.40 -14.61 4.72
CA LYS A 57 -5.57 -14.67 5.61
C LYS A 57 -6.07 -16.11 5.84
N LYS A 58 -6.06 -16.95 4.79
CA LYS A 58 -6.38 -18.40 4.90
C LYS A 58 -5.44 -19.16 5.82
N ARG A 59 -4.21 -18.66 6.02
CA ARG A 59 -3.17 -19.27 6.87
C ARG A 59 -2.99 -18.54 8.20
N ARG A 60 -3.91 -17.65 8.59
CA ARG A 60 -3.82 -16.78 9.78
C ARG A 60 -2.50 -15.99 9.86
N LYS A 61 -1.96 -15.59 8.72
CA LYS A 61 -0.77 -14.73 8.62
C LYS A 61 -1.17 -13.37 8.05
N THR A 62 -0.45 -12.31 8.45
CA THR A 62 -0.59 -10.98 7.84
C THR A 62 0.38 -10.86 6.65
N CYS A 63 0.04 -10.05 5.64
CA CYS A 63 0.97 -9.77 4.56
C CYS A 63 2.08 -8.82 5.05
N TYR A 64 3.24 -8.84 4.40
CA TYR A 64 4.36 -8.01 4.85
C TYR A 64 4.07 -6.51 4.73
N HIS A 65 3.24 -6.09 3.77
CA HIS A 65 2.79 -4.70 3.62
C HIS A 65 2.07 -4.16 4.86
N LEU A 66 1.14 -4.93 5.43
CA LEU A 66 0.45 -4.54 6.67
C LEU A 66 1.41 -4.52 7.86
N ARG A 67 2.41 -5.40 7.87
CA ARG A 67 3.49 -5.36 8.87
C ARG A 67 4.34 -4.09 8.72
N SER A 68 4.71 -3.72 7.49
CA SER A 68 5.45 -2.49 7.19
C SER A 68 4.67 -1.25 7.61
N LEU A 69 3.37 -1.20 7.34
CA LEU A 69 2.49 -0.11 7.80
C LEU A 69 2.53 0.03 9.33
N LYS A 70 2.31 -1.08 10.07
CA LYS A 70 2.33 -1.06 11.54
C LYS A 70 3.67 -0.56 12.07
N MET A 71 4.78 -0.98 11.47
CA MET A 71 6.12 -0.53 11.86
C MET A 71 6.39 0.92 11.48
N ALA A 72 5.96 1.37 10.30
CA ALA A 72 6.15 2.75 9.84
C ALA A 72 5.38 3.74 10.71
N VAL A 73 4.14 3.40 11.10
CA VAL A 73 3.35 4.17 12.07
C VAL A 73 4.06 4.22 13.42
N ALA A 74 4.52 3.07 13.95
CA ALA A 74 5.18 3.00 15.25
C ALA A 74 6.53 3.71 15.30
N GLN A 75 7.20 3.87 14.16
CA GLN A 75 8.53 4.50 14.04
C GLN A 75 8.49 5.91 13.45
N ASP A 76 7.31 6.48 13.19
CA ASP A 76 7.14 7.78 12.53
C ASP A 76 7.87 7.89 11.17
N LYS A 77 7.83 6.81 10.39
CA LYS A 77 8.49 6.68 9.07
C LYS A 77 7.51 6.74 7.91
N LEU A 78 6.38 7.41 8.11
CA LEU A 78 5.40 7.63 7.06
C LEU A 78 5.83 8.79 6.17
N GLU A 79 5.60 8.65 4.87
CA GLU A 79 5.62 9.79 3.95
C GLU A 79 4.23 10.41 3.89
N LEU A 80 4.12 11.70 4.20
CA LEU A 80 2.87 12.44 4.12
C LEU A 80 2.85 13.28 2.84
N ILE A 81 1.82 13.09 2.03
CA ILE A 81 1.65 13.81 0.77
C ILE A 81 0.30 14.49 0.79
N THR A 82 0.26 15.77 0.41
CA THR A 82 -1.00 16.55 0.36
C THR A 82 -1.37 16.82 -1.08
N PHE A 83 -2.64 16.59 -1.41
CA PHE A 83 -3.24 16.85 -2.71
C PHE A 83 -4.43 17.80 -2.57
N SER A 84 -4.82 18.44 -3.67
CA SER A 84 -6.13 19.07 -3.77
C SER A 84 -7.22 18.03 -4.02
N ASP A 85 -8.45 18.29 -3.58
CA ASP A 85 -9.60 17.42 -3.86
C ASP A 85 -9.86 17.26 -5.37
N GLN A 86 -9.41 18.21 -6.20
CA GLN A 86 -9.49 18.12 -7.66
C GLN A 86 -8.63 16.99 -8.22
N GLU A 87 -7.55 16.62 -7.56
CA GLU A 87 -6.64 15.54 -7.98
C GLU A 87 -7.12 14.14 -7.53
N TYR A 88 -8.23 14.06 -6.78
CA TYR A 88 -8.69 12.79 -6.19
C TYR A 88 -9.03 11.73 -7.22
N GLU A 89 -9.77 12.10 -8.27
CA GLU A 89 -10.20 11.14 -9.31
C GLU A 89 -9.00 10.63 -10.12
N ASP A 90 -8.11 11.53 -10.52
CA ASP A 90 -6.89 11.19 -11.26
C ASP A 90 -5.98 10.29 -10.42
N PHE A 91 -5.82 10.59 -9.13
CA PHE A 91 -5.03 9.79 -8.21
C PHE A 91 -5.58 8.37 -8.05
N ILE A 92 -6.89 8.22 -7.82
CA ILE A 92 -7.55 6.91 -7.73
C ILE A 92 -7.41 6.14 -9.04
N SER A 93 -7.62 6.81 -10.17
CA SER A 93 -7.50 6.22 -11.50
C SER A 93 -6.08 5.67 -11.74
N GLY A 94 -5.05 6.41 -11.32
CA GLY A 94 -3.66 5.97 -11.38
C GLY A 94 -3.43 4.68 -10.59
N ILE A 95 -3.84 4.65 -9.31
CA ILE A 95 -3.71 3.43 -8.47
C ILE A 95 -4.42 2.23 -9.09
N LEU A 96 -5.64 2.43 -9.61
CA LEU A 96 -6.41 1.33 -10.20
C LEU A 96 -5.80 0.82 -11.50
N SER A 97 -5.19 1.71 -12.30
CA SER A 97 -4.52 1.34 -13.55
C SER A 97 -3.30 0.46 -13.28
N ASP A 98 -2.48 0.83 -12.29
CA ASP A 98 -1.32 0.04 -11.85
C ASP A 98 -1.73 -1.38 -11.38
N LEU A 99 -2.93 -1.52 -10.80
CA LEU A 99 -3.47 -2.83 -10.41
C LEU A 99 -3.99 -3.65 -11.61
N GLN A 100 -4.41 -3.01 -12.70
CA GLN A 100 -5.00 -3.66 -13.87
C GLN A 100 -3.97 -4.22 -14.84
N GLU A 101 -2.78 -3.63 -14.95
CA GLU A 101 -1.70 -4.19 -15.80
C GLU A 101 -1.35 -5.63 -15.40
N VAL A 102 -1.49 -5.97 -14.11
CA VAL A 102 -1.34 -7.35 -13.59
C VAL A 102 -2.37 -8.34 -14.17
N THR A 103 -3.53 -7.88 -14.62
CA THR A 103 -4.62 -8.75 -15.12
C THR A 103 -4.56 -9.02 -16.63
N LEU A 104 -3.88 -8.18 -17.42
CA LEU A 104 -3.81 -8.33 -18.87
C LEU A 104 -2.62 -9.16 -19.34
N ASP A 105 -1.55 -9.24 -18.54
CA ASP A 105 -0.38 -10.07 -18.85
C ASP A 105 -0.59 -11.58 -18.61
N ASN A 106 -1.71 -11.96 -17.98
CA ASN A 106 -2.11 -13.37 -17.80
C ASN A 106 -2.94 -13.93 -18.97
N LYS A 107 -3.06 -13.19 -20.08
CA LYS A 107 -3.52 -13.73 -21.37
C LYS A 107 -2.32 -14.02 -22.27
N LYS A 108 -1.57 -15.08 -21.97
CA LYS A 108 -0.72 -15.75 -22.95
C LYS A 108 -0.72 -17.26 -22.74
#